data_AF-A0A963XF90-F1
#
_entry.id   AF-A0A963XF90-F1
#
_cell.length_a   1.000
_cell.length_b   1.000
_cell.length_c   1.000
_cell.angle_alpha   90.00
_cell.angle_beta   90.00
_cell.angle_gamma   90.00
#
_symmetry.space_group_name_H-M   'P 1'
#
loop_
_entity.id
_entity.type
_entity.pdbx_description
1 polymer ?
#
loop_
_entity_poly.entity_id
_entity_poly.type
_entity_poly.pdbx_seq_one_letter_code
_entity_poly.pdbx_strand_id
1 'polypeptide(L)'
;MNDDRKSTFRDAVADKVTARHVPDTPQTRAPAYRLAFADDEFLLRDELRPVRLQLELLKPQLMLDEHGIESTVVLFGGARIPEPSKKSTARTKALADLSHYYDEARTFARLMTEKSLATDCRQHVVATGGGPGV
;
A
#
# COMPACT_ATOMS: atom_id res chain seq x y z
N MET A 1 -5.20 -11.83 -15.27
CA MET A 1 -3.74 -11.78 -15.45
C MET A 1 -3.36 -12.98 -16.29
N ASN A 2 -3.24 -12.81 -17.62
CA ASN A 2 -2.58 -13.82 -18.44
C ASN A 2 -1.09 -13.50 -18.38
N ASP A 3 -0.37 -14.21 -17.52
CA ASP A 3 1.08 -14.09 -17.45
C ASP A 3 1.67 -14.96 -18.58
N ASP A 4 1.86 -14.35 -19.75
CA ASP A 4 2.50 -14.98 -20.91
C ASP A 4 4.03 -15.11 -20.75
N ARG A 5 4.59 -14.79 -19.56
CA ARG A 5 6.01 -14.97 -19.30
C ARG A 5 6.33 -16.45 -19.12
N LYS A 6 7.08 -17.01 -20.07
CA LYS A 6 7.76 -18.31 -19.91
C LYS A 6 8.85 -18.19 -18.84
N SER A 7 8.49 -18.35 -17.57
CA SER A 7 9.44 -18.44 -16.47
C SER A 7 10.06 -19.83 -16.40
N THR A 8 11.37 -19.91 -16.25
CA THR A 8 12.09 -21.16 -15.94
C THR A 8 11.82 -21.63 -14.51
N PHE A 9 11.44 -20.71 -13.62
CA PHE A 9 11.10 -21.02 -12.24
C PHE A 9 9.60 -21.29 -12.10
N ARG A 10 9.27 -22.26 -11.24
CA ARG A 10 7.88 -22.58 -10.90
C ARG A 10 7.20 -21.41 -10.22
N ASP A 11 5.89 -21.31 -10.46
CA ASP A 11 5.04 -20.32 -9.81
C ASP A 11 4.79 -20.66 -8.33
N ALA A 12 4.73 -19.63 -7.47
CA ALA A 12 4.58 -19.80 -6.01
C ALA A 12 3.22 -20.40 -5.63
N VAL A 13 2.16 -20.19 -6.42
CA VAL A 13 0.86 -20.83 -6.21
C VAL A 13 0.97 -22.32 -6.53
N ALA A 14 1.64 -22.68 -7.63
CA ALA A 14 1.90 -24.08 -7.99
C ALA A 14 2.71 -24.83 -6.91
N ASP A 15 3.68 -24.16 -6.28
CA ASP A 15 4.43 -24.73 -5.15
C ASP A 15 3.55 -24.96 -3.92
N LYS A 16 2.68 -24.00 -3.56
CA LYS A 16 1.67 -24.19 -2.50
C LYS A 16 0.75 -25.38 -2.79
N VAL A 17 0.28 -25.52 -4.04
CA VAL A 17 -0.56 -26.64 -4.45
C VAL A 17 0.20 -27.95 -4.31
N THR A 18 1.45 -28.02 -4.78
CA THR A 18 2.28 -29.22 -4.69
C THR A 18 2.52 -29.63 -3.24
N ALA A 19 2.84 -28.67 -2.36
CA ALA A 19 3.09 -28.94 -0.94
C ALA A 19 1.87 -29.56 -0.22
N ARG A 20 0.64 -29.24 -0.64
CA ARG A 20 -0.59 -29.84 -0.08
C ARG A 20 -0.76 -31.33 -0.41
N HIS A 21 -0.11 -31.83 -1.46
CA HIS A 21 -0.20 -33.23 -1.88
C HIS A 21 0.89 -34.10 -1.26
N VAL A 22 1.78 -33.53 -0.43
CA VAL A 22 2.76 -34.30 0.32
C VAL A 22 2.01 -35.19 1.32
N PRO A 23 2.28 -36.51 1.37
CA PRO A 23 1.62 -37.41 2.31
C PRO A 23 1.77 -36.92 3.75
N ASP A 24 0.68 -36.97 4.51
CA ASP A 24 0.69 -36.60 5.93
C ASP A 24 1.34 -37.72 6.75
N THR A 25 2.57 -37.48 7.21
CA THR A 25 3.40 -38.41 7.97
C THR A 25 3.97 -37.69 9.19
N PRO A 26 4.39 -38.41 10.25
CA PRO A 26 5.06 -37.77 11.38
C PRO A 26 6.24 -36.87 10.98
N GLN A 27 6.96 -37.22 9.92
CA GLN A 27 8.08 -36.45 9.38
C GLN A 27 7.62 -35.17 8.67
N THR A 28 6.63 -35.27 7.77
CA THR A 28 6.15 -34.15 6.94
C THR A 28 5.34 -33.12 7.72
N ARG A 29 4.92 -33.44 8.94
CA ARG A 29 4.33 -32.48 9.91
C ARG A 29 5.36 -31.54 10.54
N ALA A 30 6.66 -31.83 10.44
CA ALA A 30 7.69 -30.99 11.04
C ALA A 30 7.75 -29.59 10.37
N PRO A 31 7.99 -28.50 11.12
CA PRO A 31 8.03 -27.14 10.56
C PRO A 31 9.02 -26.97 9.40
N ALA A 32 10.12 -27.74 9.38
CA ALA A 32 11.13 -27.71 8.31
C ALA A 32 10.59 -28.05 6.91
N TYR A 33 9.41 -28.68 6.80
CA TYR A 33 8.76 -29.00 5.53
C TYR A 33 7.79 -27.91 5.04
N ARG A 34 7.56 -26.85 5.84
CA ARG A 34 6.75 -25.71 5.40
C ARG A 34 7.52 -24.87 4.38
N LEU A 35 6.81 -24.37 3.37
CA LEU A 35 7.39 -23.44 2.41
C LEU A 35 7.68 -22.10 3.10
N ALA A 36 8.92 -21.61 3.05
CA ALA A 36 9.35 -20.42 3.78
C ALA A 36 8.50 -19.16 3.47
N PHE A 37 8.07 -18.97 2.22
CA PHE A 37 7.21 -17.84 1.83
C PHE A 37 5.73 -17.99 2.24
N ALA A 38 5.36 -19.15 2.80
CA ALA A 38 4.02 -19.48 3.29
C ALA A 38 4.03 -19.89 4.77
N ASP A 39 5.15 -19.68 5.47
CA ASP A 39 5.32 -19.98 6.88
C ASP A 39 5.36 -18.68 7.68
N ASP A 40 4.20 -18.31 8.22
CA ASP A 40 4.05 -17.07 9.00
C ASP A 40 4.93 -17.07 10.25
N GLU A 41 5.12 -18.23 10.89
CA GLU A 41 5.98 -18.36 12.08
C GLU A 41 7.44 -18.03 11.73
N PHE A 42 7.91 -18.52 10.59
CA PHE A 42 9.25 -18.19 10.07
C PHE A 42 9.36 -16.71 9.68
N LEU A 43 8.39 -16.18 8.93
CA LEU A 43 8.39 -14.78 8.48
C LEU A 43 8.30 -13.79 9.64
N LEU A 44 7.70 -14.18 10.76
CA LEU A 44 7.52 -13.30 11.91
C LEU A 44 8.76 -13.17 12.80
N ARG A 45 9.79 -14.00 12.61
CA ARG A 45 11.04 -13.96 13.37
C ARG A 45 11.82 -12.65 13.18
N ASP A 46 12.60 -12.28 14.20
CA ASP A 46 13.37 -11.03 14.21
C ASP A 46 14.39 -10.95 13.06
N GLU A 47 15.01 -12.08 12.69
CA GLU A 47 15.97 -12.15 11.60
C GLU A 47 15.35 -11.80 10.23
N LEU A 48 14.02 -11.95 10.09
CA LEU A 48 13.28 -11.68 8.87
C LEU A 48 12.70 -10.26 8.83
N ARG A 49 13.01 -9.40 9.83
CA ARG A 49 12.63 -7.99 9.78
C ARG A 49 13.10 -7.25 8.52
N PRO A 50 14.33 -7.42 8.00
CA PRO A 50 14.74 -6.77 6.76
C PRO A 50 13.91 -7.21 5.55
N VAL A 51 13.53 -8.49 5.47
CA VAL A 51 12.68 -9.03 4.40
C VAL A 51 11.27 -8.45 4.49
N ARG A 52 10.69 -8.38 5.69
CA ARG A 52 9.38 -7.73 5.91
C ARG A 52 9.41 -6.25 5.52
N LEU A 53 10.45 -5.51 5.90
CA LEU A 53 10.61 -4.12 5.50
C LEU A 53 10.71 -3.97 3.97
N GLN A 54 11.45 -4.85 3.31
CA GLN A 54 11.52 -4.88 1.85
C GLN A 54 10.12 -5.11 1.23
N LEU A 55 9.31 -6.01 1.78
CA LEU A 55 7.95 -6.25 1.29
C LEU A 55 7.04 -5.02 1.45
N GLU A 56 7.17 -4.28 2.57
CA GLU A 56 6.42 -3.03 2.79
C GLU A 56 6.79 -1.92 1.80
N LEU A 57 8.04 -1.90 1.29
CA LEU A 57 8.46 -0.96 0.24
C LEU A 57 8.10 -1.46 -1.16
N LEU A 58 8.24 -2.77 -1.41
CA LEU A 58 8.03 -3.35 -2.73
C LEU A 58 6.55 -3.42 -3.10
N LYS A 59 5.67 -3.76 -2.16
CA LYS A 59 4.23 -3.85 -2.41
C LYS A 59 3.63 -2.58 -3.03
N PRO A 60 3.82 -1.36 -2.47
CA PRO A 60 3.31 -0.15 -3.08
C PRO A 60 3.97 0.14 -4.43
N GLN A 61 5.28 -0.12 -4.60
CA GLN A 61 5.94 0.08 -5.89
C GLN A 61 5.31 -0.79 -6.99
N LEU A 62 5.11 -2.09 -6.72
CA LEU A 62 4.46 -2.99 -7.68
C LEU A 62 3.05 -2.53 -8.03
N MET A 63 2.28 -2.08 -7.04
CA MET A 63 0.94 -1.55 -7.28
C MET A 63 0.96 -0.28 -8.15
N LEU A 64 1.91 0.62 -7.94
CA LEU A 64 2.08 1.83 -8.77
C LEU A 64 2.50 1.46 -10.20
N ASP A 65 3.43 0.51 -10.35
CA ASP A 65 3.90 0.02 -11.65
C ASP A 65 2.77 -0.66 -12.44
N GLU A 66 1.95 -1.49 -11.79
CA GLU A 66 0.79 -2.16 -12.39
C GLU A 66 -0.24 -1.16 -12.94
N HIS A 67 -0.39 -0.01 -12.29
CA HIS A 67 -1.26 1.08 -12.74
C HIS A 67 -0.55 2.07 -13.69
N GLY A 68 0.73 1.83 -14.02
CA GLY A 68 1.51 2.68 -14.90
C GLY A 68 1.73 4.09 -14.36
N ILE A 69 1.81 4.27 -13.04
CA ILE A 69 2.01 5.58 -12.41
C ILE A 69 3.44 6.07 -12.66
N GLU A 70 3.56 7.20 -13.35
CA GLU A 70 4.83 7.81 -13.73
C GLU A 70 5.24 8.94 -12.78
N SER A 71 4.27 9.65 -12.18
CA SER A 71 4.57 10.66 -11.16
C SER A 71 3.45 10.88 -10.16
N THR A 72 3.85 11.13 -8.91
CA THR A 72 2.95 11.44 -7.80
C THR A 72 3.18 12.84 -7.27
N VAL A 73 2.13 13.46 -6.74
CA VAL A 73 2.22 14.65 -5.89
C VAL A 73 1.90 14.23 -4.46
N VAL A 74 2.90 14.30 -3.58
CA VAL A 74 2.73 13.95 -2.17
C VAL A 74 2.11 15.13 -1.42
N LEU A 75 0.91 14.93 -0.87
CA LEU A 75 0.22 15.94 -0.06
C LEU A 75 0.38 15.64 1.43
N PHE A 76 0.86 16.65 2.17
CA PHE A 76 0.95 16.62 3.62
C PHE A 76 0.03 17.66 4.22
N GLY A 77 -0.63 17.29 5.32
CA GLY A 77 -1.58 18.14 6.01
C GLY A 77 -1.79 17.72 7.46
N GLY A 78 -2.40 18.63 8.23
CA GLY A 78 -2.68 18.39 9.64
C GLY A 78 -3.87 17.44 9.81
N ALA A 79 -3.62 16.24 10.32
CA ALA A 79 -4.66 15.22 10.48
C ALA A 79 -5.80 15.58 11.46
N ARG A 80 -5.65 16.69 12.20
CA ARG A 80 -6.59 17.18 13.21
C ARG A 80 -7.31 18.46 12.81
N ILE A 81 -7.04 18.98 11.61
CA ILE A 81 -7.70 20.17 11.08
C ILE A 81 -9.09 19.73 10.57
N PRO A 82 -10.20 20.21 11.15
CA PRO A 82 -11.52 19.85 10.68
C PRO A 82 -11.87 20.61 9.40
N GLU A 83 -12.78 20.06 8.59
CA GLU A 83 -13.41 20.81 7.50
C GLU A 83 -14.18 22.02 8.07
N PRO A 84 -14.36 23.12 7.30
CA PRO A 84 -14.92 24.37 7.82
C PRO A 84 -16.30 24.25 8.47
N SER A 85 -17.17 23.37 7.95
CA SER A 85 -18.48 23.08 8.54
C SER A 85 -18.41 22.47 9.95
N LYS A 86 -17.27 21.85 10.28
CA LYS A 86 -16.97 21.25 11.59
C LYS A 86 -15.93 22.08 12.37
N LYS A 87 -15.73 23.36 12.03
CA LYS A 87 -14.79 24.24 12.74
C LYS A 87 -15.03 24.27 14.25
N SER A 88 -16.29 24.18 14.69
CA SER A 88 -16.66 24.15 16.11
C SER A 88 -16.18 22.90 16.87
N THR A 89 -15.89 21.79 16.17
CA THR A 89 -15.38 20.56 16.78
C THR A 89 -13.86 20.55 16.91
N ALA A 90 -13.18 21.64 16.52
CA ALA A 90 -11.73 21.76 16.65
C ALA A 90 -11.32 21.70 18.13
N ARG A 91 -10.26 20.93 18.42
CA ARG A 91 -9.73 20.80 19.79
C ARG A 91 -9.13 22.09 20.34
N THR A 92 -8.67 22.98 19.45
CA THR A 92 -8.06 24.26 19.81
C THR A 92 -8.52 25.32 18.82
N LYS A 93 -8.52 26.58 19.27
CA LYS A 93 -8.81 27.72 18.40
C LYS A 93 -7.85 27.80 17.21
N ALA A 94 -6.57 27.50 17.42
CA ALA A 94 -5.57 27.44 16.34
C ALA A 94 -5.97 26.43 15.23
N LEU A 95 -6.41 25.21 15.60
CA LEU A 95 -6.88 24.24 14.61
C LEU A 95 -8.17 24.69 13.91
N ALA A 96 -9.06 25.36 14.65
CA ALA A 96 -10.28 25.93 14.09
C ALA A 96 -9.96 26.97 13.01
N ASP A 97 -8.95 27.81 13.25
CA ASP A 97 -8.55 28.87 12.33
C ASP A 97 -7.84 28.34 11.07
N LEU A 98 -7.23 27.15 11.16
CA LEU A 98 -6.66 26.43 10.02
C LEU A 98 -7.70 25.68 9.17
N SER A 99 -8.98 25.61 9.57
CA SER A 99 -10.00 24.80 8.87
C SER A 99 -10.17 25.15 7.39
N HIS A 100 -9.91 26.40 6.98
CA HIS A 100 -9.97 26.81 5.59
C HIS A 100 -8.98 26.06 4.68
N TYR A 101 -7.83 25.62 5.21
CA TYR A 101 -6.85 24.83 4.46
C TYR A 101 -7.40 23.47 4.02
N TYR A 102 -8.47 22.98 4.65
CA TYR A 102 -9.17 21.77 4.19
C TYR A 102 -9.76 21.98 2.78
N ASP A 103 -10.42 23.11 2.55
CA ASP A 103 -11.02 23.42 1.26
C ASP A 103 -9.96 23.79 0.22
N GLU A 104 -8.86 24.43 0.64
CA GLU A 104 -7.70 24.65 -0.24
C GLU A 104 -7.08 23.33 -0.70
N ALA A 105 -6.90 22.36 0.20
CA ALA A 105 -6.38 21.04 -0.17
C ALA A 105 -7.34 20.27 -1.09
N ARG A 106 -8.66 20.32 -0.83
CA ARG A 106 -9.67 19.77 -1.76
C ARG A 106 -9.57 20.41 -3.14
N THR A 107 -9.43 21.74 -3.20
CA THR A 107 -9.33 22.49 -4.44
C THR A 107 -8.05 22.11 -5.20
N PHE A 108 -6.91 22.05 -4.51
CA PHE A 108 -5.65 21.63 -5.09
C PHE A 108 -5.73 20.19 -5.62
N ALA A 109 -6.24 19.25 -4.83
CA ALA A 109 -6.38 17.85 -5.23
C ALA A 109 -7.27 17.71 -6.47
N ARG A 110 -8.40 18.43 -6.53
CA ARG A 110 -9.27 18.48 -7.72
C ARG A 110 -8.50 18.97 -8.95
N LEU A 111 -7.81 20.11 -8.85
CA LEU A 111 -7.06 20.68 -9.97
C LEU A 111 -5.94 19.75 -10.47
N MET A 112 -5.22 19.09 -9.56
CA MET A 112 -4.20 18.11 -9.95
C MET A 112 -4.80 16.86 -10.58
N THR A 113 -5.95 16.41 -10.09
CA THR A 113 -6.67 15.27 -10.68
C THR A 113 -7.17 15.61 -12.08
N GLU A 114 -7.74 16.78 -12.29
CA GLU A 114 -8.15 17.28 -13.61
C GLU A 114 -6.97 17.30 -14.60
N LYS A 115 -5.79 17.72 -14.13
CA LYS A 115 -4.56 17.67 -14.93
C LYS A 115 -4.10 16.23 -15.20
N SER A 116 -4.22 15.35 -14.21
CA SER A 116 -3.85 13.93 -14.28
C SER A 116 -4.69 13.16 -15.30
N LEU A 117 -5.98 13.50 -15.45
CA LEU A 117 -6.88 12.89 -16.43
C LEU A 117 -6.38 13.03 -17.88
N ALA A 118 -5.66 14.10 -18.22
CA ALA A 118 -5.05 14.27 -19.54
C ALA A 118 -3.92 13.24 -19.81
N THR A 119 -3.47 12.51 -18.80
CA THR A 119 -2.40 11.51 -18.86
C THR A 119 -2.89 10.09 -18.60
N ASP A 120 -4.21 9.87 -18.66
CA ASP A 120 -4.86 8.61 -18.26
C ASP A 120 -4.56 8.26 -16.79
N CYS A 121 -4.55 9.28 -15.92
CA CYS A 121 -4.24 9.16 -14.50
C CYS A 121 -2.84 8.59 -14.19
N ARG A 122 -1.86 8.73 -15.08
CA ARG A 122 -0.49 8.23 -14.87
C ARG A 122 0.46 9.26 -14.26
N GLN A 123 0.23 10.55 -14.49
CA GLN A 123 1.05 11.64 -13.94
C GLN A 123 0.27 12.52 -12.97
N HIS A 124 0.98 13.19 -12.06
CA HIS A 124 0.40 14.10 -11.06
C HIS A 124 -0.63 13.43 -10.12
N VAL A 125 -0.46 12.14 -9.86
CA VAL A 125 -1.38 11.37 -9.02
C VAL A 125 -1.20 11.78 -7.55
N VAL A 126 -2.28 12.19 -6.90
CA VAL A 126 -2.23 12.62 -5.50
C VAL A 126 -1.99 11.42 -4.59
N ALA A 127 -0.92 11.48 -3.79
CA ALA A 127 -0.61 10.50 -2.76
C ALA A 127 -0.65 11.18 -1.38
N THR A 128 -1.32 10.56 -0.41
CA THR A 128 -1.46 11.07 0.96
C THR A 128 -1.16 9.97 1.98
N GLY A 129 -1.10 10.33 3.27
CA GLY A 129 -1.00 9.36 4.36
C GLY A 129 -2.29 8.58 4.66
N GLY A 130 -3.41 8.86 3.98
CA GLY A 130 -4.71 8.18 4.20
C GLY A 130 -5.40 8.51 5.53
N GLY A 131 -4.91 9.50 6.27
CA GLY A 131 -5.50 9.96 7.53
C GLY A 131 -6.69 10.91 7.35
N PRO A 132 -7.40 11.26 8.45
CA PRO A 132 -8.40 12.33 8.43
C PRO A 132 -7.73 13.70 8.28
N GLY A 133 -8.53 14.75 8.11
CA GLY A 133 -8.05 16.14 8.04
C GLY A 133 -7.69 16.57 6.62
N VAL A 134 -6.72 17.49 6.53
CA VAL A 134 -6.09 17.98 5.30
C VAL A 134 -5.15 16.91 4.75
#